data_AF-A0A8H4XWY1-F1
#
_entry.id   AF-A0A8H4XWY1-F1
#
_cell.length_a   1.000
_cell.length_b   1.000
_cell.length_c   1.000
_cell.angle_alpha   90.00
_cell.angle_beta   90.00
_cell.angle_gamma   90.00
#
_symmetry.space_group_name_H-M   'P 1'
#
loop_
_entity.id
_entity.type
_entity.pdbx_description
1 polymer ?
#
loop_
_entity_poly.entity_id
_entity_poly.type
_entity_poly.pdbx_seq_one_letter_code
_entity_poly.pdbx_strand_id
1 'polypeptide(L)'
;MAAEYPPLADLRKMMAEQPLPVVAPGTVDQASMAGEEPTQQARAALERFSAALVRDDAQALVDCFFREQAYWKDSLALTYHLRTLTTPGVIAASLLETKKLRGIAGDLRAEGAAQYHAGLQFVSSDFTFRTVSPAASCSGKIFLLPTRDNNGVVKWKIWVLSTRLRSLDMHPEDESLLKGPSKPLDGVDDFNTDVFIIGGGNAAVALAARLKALGVESVMSERNPQATGIASLIKDENVYKGFSLHSSQYKNPTQLKEKGVESLLIIGSANTAFDILQDSHEAGLKPTMVVRSDTYIVPVEYVTNPMSLGVYNFGVEAADRLLFSLPVTIDAALGRKLFAALAGTEPDRYKPLGAAGFPVLDSTDKDCTLMHNLVERAGGHDVDTGATRLIAEGMAGVKTNVEPLAFTESGLRFSDDSTLDADAIVWCTGFRDRDVRQVAARILGAGQSSDRGEGMAPEEIAARMDATWGLDAEGEIRGMWKRHLHLDNFWIMGGYTQQHRWHSSTLAL
;
A
#
# COMPACT_ATOMS: atom_id res chain seq x y z
N MET A 1 -19.09 20.64 -5.44
CA MET A 1 -18.51 19.61 -4.56
C MET A 1 -17.38 20.25 -3.79
N ALA A 2 -17.28 20.02 -2.48
CA ALA A 2 -16.08 20.40 -1.73
C ALA A 2 -14.87 19.68 -2.37
N ALA A 3 -13.71 20.33 -2.40
CA ALA A 3 -12.50 19.71 -2.90
C ALA A 3 -12.18 18.45 -2.08
N GLU A 4 -11.64 17.43 -2.74
CA GLU A 4 -11.22 16.20 -2.07
C GLU A 4 -10.17 16.49 -0.98
N TYR A 5 -10.36 15.94 0.22
CA TYR A 5 -9.43 16.05 1.34
C TYR A 5 -9.02 14.68 1.88
N PRO A 6 -7.74 14.43 2.19
CA PRO A 6 -6.58 15.25 1.82
C PRO A 6 -6.44 15.40 0.30
N PRO A 7 -5.90 16.54 -0.18
CA PRO A 7 -5.62 16.72 -1.60
C PRO A 7 -4.72 15.59 -2.14
N LEU A 8 -5.03 15.11 -3.35
CA LEU A 8 -4.26 14.07 -4.02
C LEU A 8 -2.90 14.63 -4.47
N ALA A 9 -1.81 13.97 -4.06
CA ALA A 9 -0.47 14.15 -4.60
C ALA A 9 -0.19 13.12 -5.71
N ASP A 10 0.93 13.29 -6.41
CA ASP A 10 1.39 12.38 -7.48
C ASP A 10 2.78 11.83 -7.10
N LEU A 11 2.85 10.53 -6.86
CA LEU A 11 4.06 9.82 -6.45
C LEU A 11 5.20 10.00 -7.44
N ARG A 12 4.92 9.92 -8.75
CA ARG A 12 5.96 10.02 -9.78
C ARG A 12 6.51 11.44 -9.85
N LYS A 13 5.65 12.45 -9.71
CA LYS A 13 6.06 13.85 -9.59
C LYS A 13 6.91 14.07 -8.33
N MET A 14 6.49 13.56 -7.16
CA MET A 14 7.28 13.66 -5.93
C MET A 14 8.66 13.02 -6.07
N MET A 15 8.73 11.84 -6.70
CA MET A 15 10.01 11.15 -6.98
C MET A 15 10.89 11.92 -7.98
N ALA A 16 10.30 12.65 -8.92
CA ALA A 16 11.04 13.47 -9.89
C ALA A 16 11.56 14.77 -9.26
N GLU A 17 10.76 15.40 -8.39
CA GLU A 17 11.12 16.64 -7.68
C GLU A 17 12.15 16.38 -6.56
N GLN A 18 12.11 15.20 -5.95
CA GLN A 18 13.01 14.78 -4.87
C GLN A 18 13.64 13.41 -5.19
N PRO A 19 14.56 13.33 -6.17
CA PRO A 19 15.22 12.08 -6.51
C PRO A 19 16.06 11.55 -5.35
N LEU A 20 16.39 10.25 -5.38
CA LEU A 20 17.28 9.66 -4.38
C LEU A 20 18.64 10.39 -4.36
N PRO A 21 19.22 10.67 -3.18
CA PRO A 21 20.50 11.36 -3.09
C PRO A 21 21.61 10.56 -3.76
N VAL A 22 22.49 11.27 -4.47
CA VAL A 22 23.66 10.67 -5.10
C VAL A 22 24.88 10.96 -4.23
N VAL A 23 25.38 9.92 -3.56
CA VAL A 23 26.65 9.99 -2.85
C VAL A 23 27.78 9.83 -3.86
N ALA A 24 28.68 10.81 -3.93
CA ALA A 24 29.79 10.78 -4.87
C ALA A 24 30.66 9.51 -4.66
N PRO A 25 31.12 8.84 -5.73
CA PRO A 25 32.05 7.73 -5.61
C PRO A 25 33.30 8.13 -4.80
N GLY A 26 33.75 7.26 -3.90
CA GLY A 26 34.90 7.53 -3.04
C GLY A 26 34.60 8.46 -1.85
N THR A 27 33.34 8.82 -1.59
CA THR A 27 32.97 9.51 -0.34
C THR A 27 33.28 8.65 0.88
N VAL A 28 33.00 7.35 0.79
CA VAL A 28 33.30 6.35 1.81
C VAL A 28 34.20 5.29 1.20
N ASP A 29 35.25 4.89 1.91
CA ASP A 29 35.99 3.67 1.56
C ASP A 29 35.12 2.47 1.96
N GLN A 30 34.64 1.70 0.98
CA GLN A 30 33.75 0.57 1.25
C GLN A 30 34.43 -0.50 2.12
N ALA A 31 35.76 -0.66 1.98
CA ALA A 31 36.51 -1.62 2.77
C ALA A 31 36.57 -1.21 4.26
N SER A 32 36.51 0.09 4.55
CA SER A 32 36.50 0.58 5.93
C SER A 32 35.17 0.33 6.63
N MET A 33 34.06 0.15 5.91
CA MET A 33 32.73 -0.08 6.47
C MET A 33 32.43 -1.56 6.78
N ALA A 34 33.47 -2.33 7.09
CA ALA A 34 33.36 -3.73 7.48
C ALA A 34 33.26 -3.91 9.01
N GLY A 35 32.79 -5.08 9.46
CA GLY A 35 32.72 -5.41 10.87
C GLY A 35 31.84 -4.46 11.68
N GLU A 36 32.37 -3.92 12.78
CA GLU A 36 31.61 -3.05 13.70
C GLU A 36 31.55 -1.58 13.27
N GLU A 37 32.32 -1.17 12.26
CA GLU A 37 32.41 0.23 11.85
C GLU A 37 31.04 0.88 11.55
N PRO A 38 30.12 0.25 10.79
CA PRO A 38 28.79 0.81 10.58
C PRO A 38 28.03 1.05 11.89
N THR A 39 28.21 0.16 12.87
CA THR A 39 27.55 0.24 14.18
C THR A 39 28.13 1.37 15.02
N GLN A 40 29.45 1.57 14.99
CA GLN A 40 30.11 2.68 15.68
C GLN A 40 29.66 4.04 15.12
N GLN A 41 29.61 4.16 13.78
CA GLN A 41 29.17 5.38 13.12
C GLN A 41 27.68 5.68 13.38
N ALA A 42 26.83 4.66 13.35
CA ALA A 42 25.41 4.81 13.66
C ALA A 42 25.17 5.22 15.12
N ARG A 43 25.89 4.59 16.06
CA ARG A 43 25.82 4.94 17.49
C ARG A 43 26.24 6.38 17.74
N ALA A 44 27.35 6.81 17.17
CA ALA A 44 27.81 8.19 17.31
C ALA A 44 26.81 9.21 16.72
N ALA A 45 26.13 8.87 15.62
CA ALA A 45 25.06 9.71 15.08
C ALA A 45 23.83 9.76 16.00
N LEU A 46 23.40 8.62 16.53
CA LEU A 46 22.27 8.51 17.45
C LEU A 46 22.54 9.26 18.76
N GLU A 47 23.74 9.15 19.33
CA GLU A 47 24.13 9.87 20.55
C GLU A 47 24.09 11.39 20.37
N ARG A 48 24.59 11.90 19.23
CA ARG A 48 24.50 13.33 18.90
C ARG A 48 23.04 13.79 18.79
N PHE A 49 22.22 13.02 18.10
CA PHE A 49 20.79 13.30 17.95
C PHE A 49 20.06 13.27 19.29
N SER A 50 20.30 12.25 20.11
CA SER A 50 19.73 12.10 21.46
C SER A 50 20.13 13.28 22.35
N ALA A 51 21.41 13.68 22.34
CA ALA A 51 21.88 14.81 23.13
C ALA A 51 21.25 16.14 22.69
N ALA A 52 21.04 16.35 21.38
CA ALA A 52 20.34 17.52 20.86
C ALA A 52 18.86 17.52 21.28
N LEU A 53 18.19 16.37 21.21
CA LEU A 53 16.81 16.21 21.70
C LEU A 53 16.73 16.51 23.20
N VAL A 54 17.61 15.95 24.03
CA VAL A 54 17.60 16.15 25.50
C VAL A 54 17.77 17.62 25.88
N ARG A 55 18.64 18.36 25.17
CA ARG A 55 18.89 19.79 25.42
C ARG A 55 17.86 20.74 24.82
N ASP A 56 16.85 20.23 24.12
CA ASP A 56 15.88 21.03 23.35
C ASP A 56 16.59 21.98 22.34
N ASP A 57 17.71 21.53 21.77
CA ASP A 57 18.56 22.33 20.90
C ASP A 57 18.16 22.17 19.43
N ALA A 58 17.29 23.08 18.96
CA ALA A 58 16.76 23.05 17.60
C ALA A 58 17.84 23.10 16.52
N GLN A 59 18.91 23.88 16.72
CA GLN A 59 19.97 24.00 15.72
C GLN A 59 20.82 22.73 15.67
N ALA A 60 21.18 22.16 16.82
CA ALA A 60 21.90 20.89 16.85
C ALA A 60 21.08 19.74 16.25
N LEU A 61 19.75 19.76 16.39
CA LEU A 61 18.86 18.81 15.72
C LEU A 61 18.90 18.99 14.21
N VAL A 62 18.73 20.21 13.70
CA VAL A 62 18.85 20.52 12.27
C VAL A 62 20.18 19.99 11.71
N ASP A 63 21.27 20.22 12.44
CA ASP A 63 22.61 19.79 12.04
C ASP A 63 22.79 18.26 12.04
N CYS A 64 21.91 17.48 12.68
CA CYS A 64 21.95 16.02 12.62
C CYS A 64 21.45 15.48 11.27
N PHE A 65 20.60 16.22 10.55
CA PHE A 65 19.99 15.77 9.31
C PHE A 65 20.80 16.10 8.07
N PHE A 66 20.59 15.33 7.01
CA PHE A 66 21.15 15.60 5.68
C PHE A 66 20.45 16.84 5.11
N ARG A 67 21.22 17.86 4.75
CA ARG A 67 20.70 19.22 4.55
C ARG A 67 19.81 19.31 3.31
N GLU A 68 20.21 18.64 2.26
CA GLU A 68 19.59 18.71 0.94
C GLU A 68 18.28 17.92 0.89
N GLN A 69 18.17 16.86 1.68
CA GLN A 69 17.00 16.00 1.71
C GLN A 69 16.91 15.22 3.02
N ALA A 70 15.85 15.46 3.81
CA ALA A 70 15.61 14.75 5.05
C ALA A 70 14.12 14.44 5.24
N TYR A 71 13.85 13.27 5.79
CA TYR A 71 12.51 12.80 6.10
C TYR A 71 12.43 12.35 7.55
N TRP A 72 11.29 12.64 8.18
CA TRP A 72 10.87 11.98 9.40
C TRP A 72 9.50 11.34 9.19
N LYS A 73 9.49 10.01 9.11
CA LYS A 73 8.26 9.21 9.06
C LYS A 73 7.90 8.78 10.48
N ASP A 74 6.77 9.25 10.99
CA ASP A 74 6.25 8.82 12.28
C ASP A 74 5.00 7.95 12.09
N SER A 75 5.02 6.79 12.73
CA SER A 75 3.92 5.84 12.83
C SER A 75 3.42 5.78 14.27
N LEU A 76 2.59 6.76 14.65
CA LEU A 76 1.91 6.89 15.94
C LEU A 76 2.81 7.13 17.17
N ALA A 77 4.14 7.14 17.05
CA ALA A 77 5.01 7.19 18.22
C ALA A 77 5.00 8.58 18.88
N LEU A 78 5.21 9.63 18.08
CA LEU A 78 5.37 10.99 18.58
C LEU A 78 4.23 11.92 18.12
N THR A 79 3.85 11.81 16.84
CA THR A 79 2.76 12.59 16.25
C THR A 79 1.38 12.04 16.64
N TYR A 80 1.31 10.77 17.05
CA TYR A 80 0.05 10.04 17.28
C TYR A 80 -0.84 9.98 16.04
N HIS A 81 -0.21 10.08 14.88
CA HIS A 81 -0.82 9.95 13.56
C HIS A 81 0.19 9.23 12.63
N LEU A 82 -0.21 8.96 11.40
CA LEU A 82 0.71 8.56 10.33
C LEU A 82 1.12 9.82 9.57
N ARG A 83 2.37 10.25 9.71
CA ARG A 83 2.88 11.53 9.16
C ARG A 83 4.26 11.32 8.56
N THR A 84 4.55 12.05 7.49
CA THR A 84 5.92 12.21 6.98
C THR A 84 6.24 13.69 6.88
N LEU A 85 7.19 14.13 7.69
CA LEU A 85 7.68 15.51 7.68
C LEU A 85 8.96 15.60 6.88
N THR A 86 9.10 16.68 6.13
CA THR A 86 10.25 16.92 5.25
C THR A 86 10.98 18.19 5.66
N THR A 87 12.27 18.24 5.33
CA THR A 87 13.23 19.30 5.66
C THR A 87 13.71 19.30 7.12
N PRO A 88 15.03 19.50 7.36
CA PRO A 88 15.60 19.48 8.72
C PRO A 88 14.92 20.44 9.71
N GLY A 89 14.55 21.65 9.27
CA GLY A 89 13.97 22.67 10.14
C GLY A 89 12.57 22.30 10.65
N VAL A 90 11.70 21.85 9.74
CA VAL A 90 10.34 21.39 10.11
C VAL A 90 10.42 20.13 10.98
N ILE A 91 11.31 19.20 10.65
CA ILE A 91 11.54 17.98 11.43
C ILE A 91 11.98 18.34 12.85
N ALA A 92 12.99 19.20 13.01
CA ALA A 92 13.50 19.59 14.33
C ALA A 92 12.43 20.29 15.19
N ALA A 93 11.69 21.26 14.62
CA ALA A 93 10.62 21.95 15.33
C ALA A 93 9.53 20.97 15.79
N SER A 94 9.11 20.07 14.90
CA SER A 94 8.04 19.10 15.18
C SER A 94 8.48 18.02 16.17
N LEU A 95 9.74 17.59 16.13
CA LEU A 95 10.30 16.68 17.13
C LEU A 95 10.28 17.30 18.53
N LEU A 96 10.67 18.56 18.67
CA LEU A 96 10.63 19.25 19.96
C LEU A 96 9.21 19.43 20.49
N GLU A 97 8.28 19.80 19.62
CA GLU A 97 6.86 19.93 19.97
C GLU A 97 6.26 18.59 20.42
N THR A 98 6.44 17.55 19.61
CA THR A 98 5.88 16.22 19.92
C THR A 98 6.59 15.55 21.10
N LYS A 99 7.91 15.74 21.26
CA LYS A 99 8.64 15.33 22.48
C LYS A 99 7.99 15.94 23.72
N LYS A 100 7.63 17.22 23.69
CA LYS A 100 6.94 17.88 24.81
C LYS A 100 5.56 17.30 25.07
N LEU A 101 4.81 16.99 24.02
CA LEU A 101 3.45 16.43 24.13
C LEU A 101 3.43 14.99 24.64
N ARG A 102 4.38 14.15 24.20
CA ARG A 102 4.41 12.72 24.53
C ARG A 102 5.30 12.39 25.72
N GLY A 103 6.33 13.20 25.95
CA GLY A 103 7.46 12.87 26.82
C GLY A 103 8.27 11.71 26.24
N ILE A 104 9.60 11.85 26.15
CA ILE A 104 10.50 10.73 25.86
C ILE A 104 11.20 10.37 27.17
N ALA A 105 11.02 9.12 27.62
CA ALA A 105 11.59 8.64 28.86
C ALA A 105 12.97 8.01 28.62
N GLY A 106 14.01 8.58 29.24
CA GLY A 106 15.38 8.13 29.11
C GLY A 106 16.01 8.42 27.75
N ASP A 107 17.17 7.81 27.50
CA ASP A 107 17.91 7.96 26.25
C ASP A 107 17.39 7.03 25.15
N LEU A 108 17.61 7.44 23.89
CA LEU A 108 17.41 6.56 22.74
C LEU A 108 18.52 5.50 22.70
N ARG A 109 18.14 4.22 22.64
CA ARG A 109 19.08 3.09 22.74
C ARG A 109 19.17 2.35 21.40
N ALA A 110 20.37 2.28 20.83
CA ALA A 110 20.62 1.47 19.64
C ALA A 110 20.23 -0.01 19.88
N GLU A 111 19.59 -0.63 18.89
CA GLU A 111 19.13 -2.02 18.92
C GLU A 111 19.77 -2.79 17.76
N GLY A 112 20.51 -3.86 18.06
CA GLY A 112 21.18 -4.68 17.06
C GLY A 112 22.41 -4.03 16.39
N ALA A 113 22.93 -4.72 15.38
CA ALA A 113 24.05 -4.23 14.56
C ALA A 113 23.53 -3.35 13.41
N ALA A 114 24.22 -2.25 13.14
CA ALA A 114 23.93 -1.42 11.97
C ALA A 114 24.40 -2.10 10.69
N GLN A 115 23.74 -1.80 9.58
CA GLN A 115 24.03 -2.36 8.26
C GLN A 115 24.53 -1.27 7.31
N TYR A 116 25.58 -1.56 6.56
CA TYR A 116 26.06 -0.70 5.47
C TYR A 116 25.56 -1.21 4.12
N HIS A 117 24.99 -0.30 3.33
CA HIS A 117 24.37 -0.60 2.05
C HIS A 117 25.20 0.02 0.93
N ALA A 118 26.11 -0.76 0.36
CA ALA A 118 27.12 -0.27 -0.58
C ALA A 118 26.55 0.39 -1.85
N GLY A 119 25.37 -0.05 -2.33
CA GLY A 119 24.77 0.45 -3.57
C GLY A 119 24.44 1.94 -3.53
N LEU A 120 23.94 2.45 -2.40
CA LEU A 120 23.65 3.87 -2.18
C LEU A 120 24.54 4.51 -1.09
N GLN A 121 25.51 3.76 -0.58
CA GLN A 121 26.47 4.19 0.44
C GLN A 121 25.80 4.75 1.71
N PHE A 122 24.73 4.12 2.21
CA PHE A 122 24.08 4.52 3.47
C PHE A 122 24.27 3.49 4.58
N VAL A 123 24.19 3.95 5.84
CA VAL A 123 24.13 3.08 7.02
C VAL A 123 22.72 3.09 7.58
N SER A 124 22.16 1.94 7.91
CA SER A 124 20.89 1.84 8.62
C SER A 124 21.07 1.24 10.01
N SER A 125 20.42 1.80 11.03
CA SER A 125 20.44 1.28 12.39
C SER A 125 19.10 1.46 13.08
N ASP A 126 18.71 0.44 13.84
CA ASP A 126 17.50 0.46 14.66
C ASP A 126 17.82 1.02 16.07
N PHE A 127 16.81 1.59 16.72
CA PHE A 127 16.88 2.06 18.09
C PHE A 127 15.52 1.91 18.79
N THR A 128 15.51 2.02 20.11
CA THR A 128 14.31 1.95 20.94
C THR A 128 14.23 3.13 21.90
N PHE A 129 13.01 3.49 22.29
CA PHE A 129 12.72 4.52 23.28
C PHE A 129 11.34 4.26 23.90
N ARG A 130 10.96 5.04 24.90
CA ARG A 130 9.62 5.00 25.49
C ARG A 130 8.98 6.38 25.51
N THR A 131 7.67 6.41 25.35
CA THR A 131 6.87 7.62 25.60
C THR A 131 6.20 7.56 26.97
N VAL A 132 5.79 8.72 27.47
CA VAL A 132 5.10 8.85 28.77
C VAL A 132 3.58 9.01 28.59
N SER A 133 3.12 9.70 27.55
CA SER A 133 1.72 9.98 27.29
C SER A 133 1.31 9.71 25.83
N PRO A 134 0.66 8.57 25.55
CA PRO A 134 0.49 7.43 26.47
C PRO A 134 1.83 6.75 26.78
N ALA A 135 1.86 5.99 27.88
CA ALA A 135 3.01 5.17 28.23
C ALA A 135 3.13 4.02 27.23
N ALA A 136 4.24 3.97 26.51
CA ALA A 136 4.42 3.01 25.44
C ALA A 136 5.88 2.66 25.20
N SER A 137 6.09 1.49 24.60
CA SER A 137 7.37 1.12 23.98
C SER A 137 7.36 1.51 22.50
N CYS A 138 8.45 2.11 22.06
CA CYS A 138 8.63 2.57 20.69
C CYS A 138 9.94 2.05 20.10
N SER A 139 9.96 1.91 18.78
CA SER A 139 11.18 1.72 17.99
C SER A 139 11.36 2.90 17.06
N GLY A 140 12.59 3.06 16.58
CA GLY A 140 12.84 3.82 15.39
C GLY A 140 13.99 3.25 14.60
N LYS A 141 14.20 3.83 13.42
CA LYS A 141 15.26 3.48 12.49
C LYS A 141 15.85 4.75 11.90
N ILE A 142 17.18 4.84 11.87
CA ILE A 142 17.90 5.91 11.17
C ILE A 142 18.54 5.34 9.91
N PHE A 143 18.42 6.08 8.82
CA PHE A 143 19.18 5.88 7.59
C PHE A 143 20.13 7.06 7.45
N LEU A 144 21.42 6.80 7.37
CA LEU A 144 22.48 7.79 7.44
C LEU A 144 23.20 7.89 6.10
N LEU A 145 23.32 9.11 5.58
CA LEU A 145 24.14 9.42 4.42
C LEU A 145 25.47 10.06 4.86
N PRO A 146 26.58 9.72 4.17
CA PRO A 146 27.87 10.32 4.44
C PRO A 146 27.97 11.69 3.78
N THR A 147 28.60 12.63 4.48
CA THR A 147 28.98 13.96 3.99
C THR A 147 30.45 14.19 4.28
N ARG A 148 31.16 14.98 3.47
CA ARG A 148 32.52 15.42 3.81
C ARG A 148 32.47 16.84 4.32
N ASP A 149 33.16 17.09 5.43
CA ASP A 149 33.40 18.47 5.85
C ASP A 149 34.61 19.08 5.13
N ASN A 150 34.89 20.35 5.43
CA ASN A 150 35.98 21.11 4.80
C ASN A 150 37.37 20.50 5.02
N ASN A 151 37.53 19.63 6.03
CA ASN A 151 38.79 18.94 6.32
C ASN A 151 38.83 17.54 5.68
N GLY A 152 37.84 17.19 4.87
CA GLY A 152 37.71 15.90 4.22
C GLY A 152 37.21 14.78 5.15
N VAL A 153 36.84 15.08 6.39
CA VAL A 153 36.36 14.07 7.36
C VAL A 153 34.92 13.69 7.03
N VAL A 154 34.66 12.37 6.99
CA VAL A 154 33.32 11.84 6.74
C VAL A 154 32.45 12.03 7.99
N LYS A 155 31.28 12.65 7.81
CA LYS A 155 30.24 12.82 8.82
C LYS A 155 28.95 12.17 8.34
N TRP A 156 28.36 11.36 9.21
CA TRP A 156 27.08 10.69 8.95
C TRP A 156 25.91 11.56 9.40
N LYS A 157 24.99 11.82 8.47
CA LYS A 157 23.81 12.67 8.63
C LYS A 157 22.54 11.87 8.41
N ILE A 158 21.50 12.14 9.19
CA ILE A 158 20.21 11.45 9.09
C ILE A 158 19.51 11.87 7.79
N TRP A 159 19.36 10.92 6.87
CA TRP A 159 18.55 11.06 5.66
C TRP A 159 17.08 10.75 5.95
N VAL A 160 16.83 9.62 6.62
CA VAL A 160 15.49 9.23 7.05
C VAL A 160 15.53 8.86 8.52
N LEU A 161 14.66 9.50 9.30
CA LEU A 161 14.28 9.08 10.64
C LEU A 161 12.91 8.39 10.55
N SER A 162 12.81 7.20 11.09
CA SER A 162 11.54 6.50 11.29
C SER A 162 11.29 6.31 12.78
N THR A 163 10.08 6.60 13.24
CA THR A 163 9.65 6.33 14.63
C THR A 163 8.31 5.61 14.61
N ARG A 164 8.13 4.63 15.50
CA ARG A 164 6.96 3.76 15.52
C ARG A 164 6.57 3.37 16.94
N LEU A 165 5.27 3.42 17.23
CA LEU A 165 4.64 2.78 18.38
C LEU A 165 4.72 1.24 18.24
N ARG A 166 5.37 0.55 19.19
CA ARG A 166 5.42 -0.93 19.20
C ARG A 166 4.31 -1.53 20.05
N SER A 167 4.16 -1.03 21.27
CA SER A 167 3.18 -1.56 22.22
C SER A 167 2.80 -0.49 23.23
N LEU A 168 1.51 -0.41 23.54
CA LEU A 168 0.92 0.46 24.55
C LEU A 168 0.90 -0.27 25.87
N ASP A 169 1.31 0.39 26.95
CA ASP A 169 1.30 -0.25 28.27
C ASP A 169 -0.12 -0.54 28.77
N MET A 170 -1.11 0.22 28.31
CA MET A 170 -2.53 0.03 28.61
C MET A 170 -3.19 -1.10 27.79
N HIS A 171 -2.65 -1.43 26.62
CA HIS A 171 -3.14 -2.50 25.74
C HIS A 171 -1.97 -3.36 25.26
N PRO A 172 -1.28 -4.08 26.18
CA PRO A 172 -0.20 -4.96 25.79
C PRO A 172 -0.74 -6.11 24.95
N GLU A 173 0.01 -6.50 23.93
CA GLU A 173 -0.38 -7.61 23.07
C GLU A 173 -0.23 -8.97 23.81
N ASP A 174 -1.30 -9.75 23.81
CA ASP A 174 -1.38 -11.12 24.33
C ASP A 174 -2.05 -12.04 23.29
N GLU A 175 -1.22 -12.75 22.53
CA GLU A 175 -1.68 -13.72 21.52
C GLU A 175 -2.42 -14.92 22.13
N SER A 176 -2.30 -15.17 23.44
CA SER A 176 -3.02 -16.28 24.07
C SER A 176 -4.54 -16.08 24.02
N LEU A 177 -4.99 -14.82 23.97
CA LEU A 177 -6.40 -14.46 23.82
C LEU A 177 -7.01 -15.01 22.54
N LEU A 178 -6.23 -15.19 21.47
CA LEU A 178 -6.69 -15.74 20.19
C LEU A 178 -7.21 -17.18 20.30
N LYS A 179 -6.80 -17.92 21.34
CA LYS A 179 -7.22 -19.31 21.57
C LYS A 179 -8.59 -19.44 22.23
N GLY A 180 -9.09 -18.37 22.86
CA GLY A 180 -10.41 -18.35 23.49
C GLY A 180 -11.53 -18.18 22.46
N PRO A 181 -12.73 -18.74 22.69
CA PRO A 181 -13.88 -18.42 21.85
C PRO A 181 -14.26 -16.94 21.98
N SER A 182 -14.82 -16.36 20.93
CA SER A 182 -15.43 -15.03 21.01
C SER A 182 -16.83 -15.12 21.64
N LYS A 183 -17.32 -14.01 22.20
CA LYS A 183 -18.66 -13.91 22.79
C LYS A 183 -19.73 -14.20 21.71
N PRO A 184 -20.66 -15.15 21.92
CA PRO A 184 -21.76 -15.37 20.99
C PRO A 184 -22.74 -14.18 21.06
N LEU A 185 -23.26 -13.77 19.91
CA LEU A 185 -24.22 -12.67 19.76
C LEU A 185 -25.56 -13.14 19.18
N ASP A 186 -25.79 -14.45 19.10
CA ASP A 186 -27.04 -15.01 18.57
C ASP A 186 -28.24 -14.57 19.42
N GLY A 187 -29.24 -13.97 18.78
CA GLY A 187 -30.45 -13.49 19.43
C GLY A 187 -30.27 -12.24 20.30
N VAL A 188 -29.17 -11.51 20.13
CA VAL A 188 -28.92 -10.22 20.78
C VAL A 188 -29.33 -9.09 19.84
N ASP A 189 -30.40 -8.37 20.18
CA ASP A 189 -30.88 -7.22 19.40
C ASP A 189 -30.01 -5.97 19.64
N ASP A 190 -29.50 -5.80 20.87
CA ASP A 190 -28.67 -4.66 21.29
C ASP A 190 -27.39 -5.11 22.01
N PHE A 191 -26.24 -4.53 21.65
CA PHE A 191 -24.95 -4.80 22.30
C PHE A 191 -24.09 -3.54 22.41
N ASN A 192 -23.12 -3.56 23.32
CA ASN A 192 -22.07 -2.56 23.44
C ASN A 192 -20.73 -3.21 23.10
N THR A 193 -19.82 -2.46 22.47
CA THR A 193 -18.47 -2.90 22.12
C THR A 193 -17.55 -1.69 22.00
N ASP A 194 -16.25 -1.87 22.20
CA ASP A 194 -15.26 -0.80 22.01
C ASP A 194 -15.10 -0.47 20.52
N VAL A 195 -15.08 -1.49 19.65
CA VAL A 195 -14.91 -1.34 18.21
C VAL A 195 -15.95 -2.12 17.41
N PHE A 196 -16.76 -1.41 16.63
CA PHE A 196 -17.68 -2.03 15.66
C PHE A 196 -17.05 -2.05 14.27
N ILE A 197 -16.92 -3.25 13.69
CA ILE A 197 -16.30 -3.49 12.38
C ILE A 197 -17.41 -3.78 11.36
N ILE A 198 -17.45 -3.00 10.29
CA ILE A 198 -18.37 -3.22 9.16
C ILE A 198 -17.60 -3.88 8.01
N GLY A 199 -18.00 -5.10 7.65
CA GLY A 199 -17.35 -5.97 6.67
C GLY A 199 -16.80 -7.25 7.33
N GLY A 200 -16.78 -8.35 6.58
CA GLY A 200 -16.39 -9.70 7.00
C GLY A 200 -15.33 -10.34 6.12
N GLY A 201 -14.64 -9.55 5.29
CA GLY A 201 -13.51 -9.99 4.48
C GLY A 201 -12.23 -10.19 5.31
N ASN A 202 -11.15 -10.62 4.62
CA ASN A 202 -9.84 -10.89 5.25
C ASN A 202 -9.31 -9.72 6.09
N ALA A 203 -9.53 -8.48 5.65
CA ALA A 203 -9.12 -7.29 6.37
C ALA A 203 -9.83 -7.15 7.73
N ALA A 204 -11.14 -7.41 7.76
CA ALA A 204 -11.94 -7.36 8.99
C ALA A 204 -11.57 -8.50 9.94
N VAL A 205 -11.36 -9.72 9.43
CA VAL A 205 -10.91 -10.86 10.23
C VAL A 205 -9.53 -10.62 10.84
N ALA A 206 -8.58 -10.12 10.04
CA ALA A 206 -7.25 -9.78 10.52
C ALA A 206 -7.30 -8.67 11.58
N LEU A 207 -8.13 -7.64 11.37
CA LEU A 207 -8.33 -6.57 12.34
C LEU A 207 -8.94 -7.08 13.65
N ALA A 208 -10.00 -7.87 13.59
CA ALA A 208 -10.65 -8.45 14.77
C ALA A 208 -9.68 -9.32 15.58
N ALA A 209 -8.83 -10.12 14.90
CA ALA A 209 -7.78 -10.88 15.56
C ALA A 209 -6.76 -9.97 16.25
N ARG A 210 -6.32 -8.88 15.60
CA ARG A 210 -5.41 -7.91 16.22
C ARG A 210 -6.01 -7.24 17.44
N LEU A 211 -7.26 -6.77 17.37
CA LEU A 211 -7.97 -6.15 18.48
C LEU A 211 -8.12 -7.11 19.65
N LYS A 212 -8.47 -8.37 19.37
CA LYS A 212 -8.55 -9.43 20.38
C LYS A 212 -7.22 -9.68 21.07
N ALA A 213 -6.11 -9.70 20.33
CA ALA A 213 -4.77 -9.81 20.91
C ALA A 213 -4.37 -8.57 21.74
N LEU A 214 -4.95 -7.39 21.46
CA LEU A 214 -4.77 -6.16 22.24
C LEU A 214 -5.75 -6.04 23.42
N GLY A 215 -6.61 -7.04 23.63
CA GLY A 215 -7.64 -7.02 24.68
C GLY A 215 -8.75 -6.00 24.44
N VAL A 216 -8.96 -5.56 23.19
CA VAL A 216 -10.01 -4.62 22.80
C VAL A 216 -11.24 -5.39 22.30
N GLU A 217 -12.41 -5.15 22.90
CA GLU A 217 -13.64 -5.82 22.47
C GLU A 217 -14.03 -5.34 21.07
N SER A 218 -14.35 -6.27 20.18
CA SER A 218 -14.85 -5.92 18.87
C SER A 218 -15.99 -6.81 18.42
N VAL A 219 -16.93 -6.21 17.69
CA VAL A 219 -18.03 -6.90 17.03
C VAL A 219 -17.96 -6.61 15.54
N MET A 220 -18.01 -7.67 14.74
CA MET A 220 -17.95 -7.60 13.29
C MET A 220 -19.32 -7.93 12.70
N SER A 221 -19.77 -7.12 11.74
CA SER A 221 -21.00 -7.37 10.98
C SER A 221 -20.71 -7.40 9.49
N GLU A 222 -21.20 -8.42 8.79
CA GLU A 222 -21.12 -8.52 7.34
C GLU A 222 -22.53 -8.56 6.75
N ARG A 223 -22.73 -7.74 5.74
CA ARG A 223 -23.98 -7.60 4.99
C ARG A 223 -23.79 -7.93 3.51
N ASN A 224 -22.60 -7.67 2.98
CA ASN A 224 -22.25 -7.78 1.58
C ASN A 224 -21.60 -9.15 1.31
N PRO A 225 -22.24 -10.01 0.50
CA PRO A 225 -21.57 -11.24 0.08
C PRO A 225 -20.38 -10.98 -0.86
N GLN A 226 -20.22 -9.77 -1.44
CA GLN A 226 -19.24 -9.46 -2.50
C GLN A 226 -18.81 -7.99 -2.56
N ALA A 227 -17.59 -7.73 -3.06
CA ALA A 227 -17.09 -6.38 -3.39
C ALA A 227 -17.89 -5.73 -4.54
N THR A 228 -17.96 -4.39 -4.56
CA THR A 228 -18.74 -3.66 -5.58
C THR A 228 -17.90 -3.32 -6.79
N GLY A 229 -18.07 -4.11 -7.85
CA GLY A 229 -17.47 -3.86 -9.15
C GLY A 229 -17.88 -2.53 -9.79
N ILE A 230 -17.02 -2.01 -10.66
CA ILE A 230 -17.36 -0.87 -11.52
C ILE A 230 -18.21 -1.39 -12.66
N ALA A 231 -19.53 -1.20 -12.55
CA ALA A 231 -20.45 -1.48 -13.66
C ALA A 231 -20.03 -0.72 -14.92
N SER A 232 -19.94 -1.45 -16.03
CA SER A 232 -19.71 -0.91 -17.38
C SER A 232 -20.97 -0.19 -17.85
N LEU A 233 -20.87 1.11 -18.12
CA LEU A 233 -21.95 1.91 -18.71
C LEU A 233 -21.91 1.77 -20.23
N ILE A 234 -22.25 0.60 -20.75
CA ILE A 234 -22.21 0.30 -22.18
C ILE A 234 -23.62 0.27 -22.74
N LYS A 235 -23.78 0.79 -23.95
CA LYS A 235 -25.09 0.90 -24.60
C LYS A 235 -25.61 -0.47 -25.02
N ASP A 236 -26.93 -0.55 -25.12
CA ASP A 236 -27.65 -1.65 -25.74
C ASP A 236 -27.51 -3.01 -25.03
N GLU A 237 -27.22 -3.04 -23.72
CA GLU A 237 -27.06 -4.28 -22.94
C GLU A 237 -28.20 -5.29 -23.13
N ASN A 238 -29.45 -4.82 -23.28
CA ASN A 238 -30.63 -5.65 -23.48
C ASN A 238 -30.64 -6.44 -24.81
N VAL A 239 -29.74 -6.15 -25.76
CA VAL A 239 -29.69 -6.84 -27.05
C VAL A 239 -28.80 -8.08 -27.03
N TYR A 240 -27.86 -8.16 -26.07
CA TYR A 240 -26.90 -9.26 -26.00
C TYR A 240 -27.55 -10.55 -25.50
N LYS A 241 -27.34 -11.64 -26.23
CA LYS A 241 -27.93 -12.95 -25.93
C LYS A 241 -27.01 -13.86 -25.11
N GLY A 242 -25.74 -13.48 -24.93
CA GLY A 242 -24.76 -14.23 -24.15
C GLY A 242 -24.73 -13.85 -22.66
N PHE A 243 -23.71 -14.33 -21.95
CA PHE A 243 -23.55 -14.11 -20.51
C PHE A 243 -22.61 -12.95 -20.20
N SER A 244 -23.12 -11.88 -19.61
CA SER A 244 -22.32 -10.73 -19.16
C SER A 244 -22.21 -10.75 -17.63
N LEU A 245 -21.00 -10.63 -17.09
CA LEU A 245 -20.76 -10.53 -15.64
C LEU A 245 -19.52 -9.71 -15.31
N HIS A 246 -19.50 -9.09 -14.12
CA HIS A 246 -18.29 -8.49 -13.59
C HIS A 246 -17.37 -9.54 -12.96
N SER A 247 -16.07 -9.33 -12.94
CA SER A 247 -15.09 -10.27 -12.35
C SER A 247 -15.36 -10.59 -10.88
N SER A 248 -15.97 -9.67 -10.13
CA SER A 248 -16.42 -9.92 -8.75
C SER A 248 -17.52 -10.97 -8.62
N GLN A 249 -18.20 -11.31 -9.72
CA GLN A 249 -19.23 -12.36 -9.80
C GLN A 249 -18.69 -13.65 -10.43
N TYR A 250 -17.49 -13.61 -11.01
CA TYR A 250 -16.80 -14.77 -11.55
C TYR A 250 -16.32 -15.64 -10.39
N LYS A 251 -16.66 -16.94 -10.41
CA LYS A 251 -16.23 -17.88 -9.37
C LYS A 251 -15.13 -18.82 -9.87
N ASN A 252 -15.34 -19.38 -11.07
CA ASN A 252 -14.52 -20.39 -11.72
C ASN A 252 -15.07 -20.60 -13.15
N PRO A 253 -14.39 -21.35 -14.03
CA PRO A 253 -14.81 -21.50 -15.41
C PRO A 253 -15.96 -22.50 -15.55
N THR A 254 -16.19 -23.36 -14.55
CA THR A 254 -17.34 -24.29 -14.52
C THR A 254 -18.65 -23.53 -14.59
N GLN A 255 -18.77 -22.39 -13.90
CA GLN A 255 -19.93 -21.50 -13.97
C GLN A 255 -20.30 -21.10 -15.41
N LEU A 256 -19.29 -20.89 -16.26
CA LEU A 256 -19.49 -20.51 -17.67
C LEU A 256 -19.77 -21.75 -18.53
N LYS A 257 -19.06 -22.85 -18.30
CA LYS A 257 -19.29 -24.12 -19.02
C LYS A 257 -20.68 -24.70 -18.81
N GLU A 258 -21.20 -24.65 -17.58
CA GLU A 258 -22.57 -25.09 -17.26
C GLU A 258 -23.63 -24.29 -18.03
N LYS A 259 -23.26 -23.11 -18.50
CA LYS A 259 -24.08 -22.22 -19.33
C LYS A 259 -23.84 -22.40 -20.84
N GLY A 260 -23.01 -23.36 -21.24
CA GLY A 260 -22.71 -23.64 -22.66
C GLY A 260 -21.76 -22.63 -23.32
N VAL A 261 -21.01 -21.86 -22.53
CA VAL A 261 -20.01 -20.90 -23.05
C VAL A 261 -18.83 -21.65 -23.65
N GLU A 262 -18.44 -21.32 -24.89
CA GLU A 262 -17.18 -21.76 -25.49
C GLU A 262 -16.18 -20.60 -25.65
N SER A 263 -16.67 -19.41 -25.94
CA SER A 263 -15.88 -18.21 -26.24
C SER A 263 -16.12 -17.11 -25.20
N LEU A 264 -15.05 -16.44 -24.79
CA LEU A 264 -15.09 -15.46 -23.70
C LEU A 264 -14.33 -14.19 -24.08
N LEU A 265 -14.96 -13.02 -23.92
CA LEU A 265 -14.25 -11.73 -23.90
C LEU A 265 -13.91 -11.34 -22.47
N ILE A 266 -12.65 -11.05 -22.23
CA ILE A 266 -12.15 -10.54 -20.94
C ILE A 266 -11.81 -9.07 -21.12
N ILE A 267 -12.58 -8.17 -20.50
CA ILE A 267 -12.41 -6.73 -20.68
C ILE A 267 -11.51 -6.19 -19.56
N GLY A 268 -10.27 -5.87 -19.89
CA GLY A 268 -9.23 -5.46 -18.94
C GLY A 268 -7.94 -6.24 -19.13
N SER A 269 -6.88 -5.78 -18.47
CA SER A 269 -5.51 -6.30 -18.67
C SER A 269 -4.64 -6.31 -17.41
N ALA A 270 -5.23 -6.05 -16.24
CA ALA A 270 -4.52 -6.16 -14.96
C ALA A 270 -4.63 -7.60 -14.40
N ASN A 271 -4.05 -7.85 -13.22
CA ASN A 271 -4.02 -9.16 -12.53
C ASN A 271 -5.29 -10.03 -12.75
N THR A 272 -6.47 -9.52 -12.39
CA THR A 272 -7.74 -10.28 -12.51
C THR A 272 -8.04 -10.75 -13.93
N ALA A 273 -7.67 -9.97 -14.95
CA ALA A 273 -7.88 -10.36 -16.34
C ALA A 273 -6.95 -11.50 -16.76
N PHE A 274 -5.69 -11.50 -16.31
CA PHE A 274 -4.74 -12.58 -16.57
C PHE A 274 -5.09 -13.85 -15.79
N ASP A 275 -5.55 -13.74 -14.54
CA ASP A 275 -6.03 -14.87 -13.76
C ASP A 275 -7.21 -15.57 -14.47
N ILE A 276 -8.20 -14.79 -14.92
CA ILE A 276 -9.37 -15.34 -15.63
C ILE A 276 -8.98 -15.85 -17.02
N LEU A 277 -8.02 -15.22 -17.71
CA LEU A 277 -7.47 -15.69 -18.99
C LEU A 277 -6.90 -17.10 -18.84
N GLN A 278 -6.04 -17.30 -17.84
CA GLN A 278 -5.41 -18.58 -17.56
C GLN A 278 -6.44 -19.63 -17.16
N ASP A 279 -7.28 -19.34 -16.17
CA ASP A 279 -8.31 -20.26 -15.65
C ASP A 279 -9.30 -20.69 -16.75
N SER A 280 -9.71 -19.75 -17.61
CA SER A 280 -10.59 -20.04 -18.75
C SER A 280 -9.91 -20.89 -19.82
N HIS A 281 -8.65 -20.59 -20.17
CA HIS A 281 -7.88 -21.35 -21.15
C HIS A 281 -7.59 -22.78 -20.66
N GLU A 282 -7.21 -22.96 -19.39
CA GLU A 282 -6.98 -24.28 -18.78
C GLU A 282 -8.27 -25.12 -18.76
N ALA A 283 -9.43 -24.46 -18.65
CA ALA A 283 -10.72 -25.09 -18.81
C ALA A 283 -11.08 -25.37 -20.28
N GLY A 284 -10.29 -24.97 -21.28
CA GLY A 284 -10.59 -25.21 -22.70
C GLY A 284 -11.65 -24.27 -23.28
N LEU A 285 -11.93 -23.14 -22.61
CA LEU A 285 -12.64 -22.03 -23.24
C LEU A 285 -11.68 -21.31 -24.22
N LYS A 286 -12.24 -20.47 -25.09
CA LYS A 286 -11.50 -19.66 -26.08
C LYS A 286 -11.50 -18.19 -25.63
N PRO A 287 -10.64 -17.80 -24.67
CA PRO A 287 -10.65 -16.44 -24.17
C PRO A 287 -9.94 -15.48 -25.14
N THR A 288 -10.49 -14.28 -25.28
CA THR A 288 -9.87 -13.13 -25.95
C THR A 288 -9.84 -11.95 -24.99
N MET A 289 -8.64 -11.44 -24.69
CA MET A 289 -8.47 -10.28 -23.85
C MET A 289 -8.65 -9.00 -24.65
N VAL A 290 -9.47 -8.07 -24.16
CA VAL A 290 -9.67 -6.74 -24.74
C VAL A 290 -8.94 -5.72 -23.88
N VAL A 291 -7.93 -5.10 -24.46
CA VAL A 291 -6.99 -4.20 -23.78
C VAL A 291 -7.14 -2.79 -24.32
N ARG A 292 -7.52 -1.86 -23.43
CA ARG A 292 -7.70 -0.46 -23.82
C ARG A 292 -6.39 0.31 -23.91
N SER A 293 -5.49 0.08 -22.96
CA SER A 293 -4.32 0.92 -22.71
C SER A 293 -3.12 0.08 -22.30
N ASP A 294 -1.94 0.70 -22.37
CA ASP A 294 -0.71 0.11 -21.89
C ASP A 294 -0.84 -0.46 -20.47
N THR A 295 -0.22 -1.62 -20.27
CA THR A 295 -0.24 -2.36 -19.00
C THR A 295 1.19 -2.58 -18.53
N TYR A 296 1.47 -2.19 -17.29
CA TYR A 296 2.75 -2.48 -16.67
C TYR A 296 2.79 -3.93 -16.20
N ILE A 297 3.66 -4.74 -16.79
CA ILE A 297 3.85 -6.14 -16.43
C ILE A 297 5.15 -6.26 -15.63
N VAL A 298 5.06 -6.83 -14.45
CA VAL A 298 6.21 -7.09 -13.58
C VAL A 298 6.29 -8.58 -13.25
N PRO A 299 7.45 -9.23 -13.40
CA PRO A 299 7.57 -10.62 -13.01
C PRO A 299 7.40 -10.89 -11.52
N VAL A 300 6.79 -12.03 -11.19
CA VAL A 300 6.71 -12.50 -9.80
C VAL A 300 8.10 -12.66 -9.16
N GLU A 301 9.14 -12.98 -9.93
CA GLU A 301 10.51 -13.09 -9.40
C GLU A 301 11.06 -11.75 -8.88
N TYR A 302 10.61 -10.63 -9.44
CA TYR A 302 11.05 -9.31 -8.98
C TYR A 302 10.34 -8.93 -7.69
N VAL A 303 9.05 -9.22 -7.64
CA VAL A 303 8.23 -9.01 -6.44
C VAL A 303 8.74 -9.88 -5.29
N THR A 304 9.08 -11.15 -5.54
CA THR A 304 9.58 -12.09 -4.53
C THR A 304 11.10 -12.03 -4.29
N ASN A 305 11.80 -11.07 -4.92
CA ASN A 305 13.22 -10.85 -4.66
C ASN A 305 13.46 -10.52 -3.17
N PRO A 306 14.53 -11.03 -2.52
CA PRO A 306 14.83 -10.72 -1.12
C PRO A 306 15.04 -9.23 -0.81
N MET A 307 15.32 -8.40 -1.81
CA MET A 307 15.41 -6.94 -1.70
C MET A 307 14.07 -6.22 -1.98
N SER A 308 12.99 -6.98 -2.15
CA SER A 308 11.62 -6.55 -2.47
C SER A 308 10.63 -7.21 -1.47
N LEU A 309 9.44 -7.63 -1.90
CA LEU A 309 8.46 -8.32 -1.04
C LEU A 309 8.88 -9.76 -0.65
N GLY A 310 10.03 -10.27 -1.14
CA GLY A 310 10.64 -11.55 -0.73
C GLY A 310 11.15 -11.60 0.72
N VAL A 311 10.96 -10.52 1.47
CA VAL A 311 11.47 -10.32 2.83
C VAL A 311 10.72 -11.15 3.88
N TYR A 312 9.67 -11.88 3.49
CA TYR A 312 8.96 -12.80 4.39
C TYR A 312 9.88 -13.90 4.99
N ASN A 313 11.06 -14.15 4.40
CA ASN A 313 12.06 -15.08 4.93
C ASN A 313 12.88 -14.52 6.12
N PHE A 314 12.74 -13.24 6.46
CA PHE A 314 13.55 -12.55 7.49
C PHE A 314 12.89 -12.55 8.88
N GLY A 315 11.72 -13.19 9.01
CA GLY A 315 10.86 -13.12 10.19
C GLY A 315 9.87 -11.96 10.12
N VAL A 316 8.68 -12.16 10.70
CA VAL A 316 7.54 -11.23 10.56
C VAL A 316 7.89 -9.80 10.99
N GLU A 317 8.47 -9.63 12.19
CA GLU A 317 8.76 -8.28 12.70
C GLU A 317 9.83 -7.57 11.87
N ALA A 318 10.88 -8.29 11.45
CA ALA A 318 11.94 -7.72 10.64
C ALA A 318 11.43 -7.31 9.25
N ALA A 319 10.58 -8.13 8.62
CA ALA A 319 9.94 -7.83 7.35
C ALA A 319 9.04 -6.58 7.44
N ASP A 320 8.23 -6.48 8.50
CA ASP A 320 7.37 -5.32 8.75
C ASP A 320 8.21 -4.05 8.90
N ARG A 321 9.29 -4.09 9.69
CA ARG A 321 10.20 -2.95 9.85
C ARG A 321 10.86 -2.55 8.54
N LEU A 322 11.28 -3.51 7.72
CA LEU A 322 11.94 -3.22 6.45
C LEU A 322 11.01 -2.47 5.49
N LEU A 323 9.77 -2.94 5.36
CA LEU A 323 8.81 -2.43 4.38
C LEU A 323 8.13 -1.10 4.79
N PHE A 324 8.01 -0.81 6.09
CA PHE A 324 7.27 0.37 6.57
C PHE A 324 8.14 1.46 7.22
N SER A 325 9.46 1.29 7.30
CA SER A 325 10.33 2.33 7.89
C SER A 325 10.69 3.47 6.93
N LEU A 326 10.50 3.30 5.62
CA LEU A 326 10.81 4.34 4.64
C LEU A 326 9.54 5.14 4.26
N PRO A 327 9.67 6.44 3.92
CA PRO A 327 8.63 7.16 3.21
C PRO A 327 8.27 6.44 1.90
N VAL A 328 7.00 6.45 1.51
CA VAL A 328 6.50 5.75 0.31
C VAL A 328 7.24 6.22 -0.95
N THR A 329 7.61 7.49 -1.02
CA THR A 329 8.37 8.08 -2.14
C THR A 329 9.77 7.50 -2.27
N ILE A 330 10.46 7.27 -1.14
CA ILE A 330 11.79 6.68 -1.11
C ILE A 330 11.72 5.18 -1.45
N ASP A 331 10.77 4.47 -0.82
CA ASP A 331 10.53 3.06 -1.09
C ASP A 331 10.21 2.81 -2.58
N ALA A 332 9.29 3.59 -3.15
CA ALA A 332 8.95 3.52 -4.57
C ALA A 332 10.14 3.80 -5.51
N ALA A 333 11.04 4.72 -5.13
CA ALA A 333 12.22 5.04 -5.91
C ALA A 333 13.28 3.92 -5.84
N LEU A 334 13.46 3.30 -4.67
CA LEU A 334 14.33 2.13 -4.50
C LEU A 334 13.79 0.93 -5.25
N GLY A 335 12.50 0.62 -5.10
CA GLY A 335 11.82 -0.46 -5.80
C GLY A 335 11.91 -0.32 -7.33
N ARG A 336 11.67 0.90 -7.86
CA ARG A 336 11.85 1.19 -9.30
C ARG A 336 13.28 0.90 -9.76
N LYS A 337 14.30 1.32 -8.98
CA LYS A 337 15.71 1.05 -9.33
C LYS A 337 16.03 -0.44 -9.32
N LEU A 338 15.54 -1.17 -8.31
CA LEU A 338 15.73 -2.62 -8.23
C LEU A 338 15.10 -3.31 -9.44
N PHE A 339 13.85 -3.02 -9.76
CA PHE A 339 13.14 -3.68 -10.86
C PHE A 339 13.71 -3.31 -12.22
N ALA A 340 14.15 -2.06 -12.42
CA ALA A 340 14.86 -1.65 -13.63
C ALA A 340 16.20 -2.37 -13.79
N ALA A 341 16.95 -2.56 -12.69
CA ALA A 341 18.21 -3.32 -12.73
C ALA A 341 17.97 -4.78 -13.09
N LEU A 342 16.94 -5.42 -12.51
CA LEU A 342 16.57 -6.80 -12.82
C LEU A 342 16.10 -6.93 -14.29
N ALA A 343 15.21 -6.05 -14.75
CA ALA A 343 14.76 -6.02 -16.15
C ALA A 343 15.91 -5.79 -17.15
N GLY A 344 16.90 -4.98 -16.77
CA GLY A 344 18.10 -4.77 -17.58
C GLY A 344 18.94 -6.03 -17.82
N THR A 345 18.76 -7.09 -17.00
CA THR A 345 19.43 -8.38 -17.20
C THR A 345 18.70 -9.29 -18.20
N GLU A 346 17.46 -8.96 -18.56
CA GLU A 346 16.60 -9.74 -19.45
C GLU A 346 15.73 -8.86 -20.36
N PRO A 347 16.36 -8.01 -21.19
CA PRO A 347 15.68 -6.96 -21.97
C PRO A 347 14.69 -7.47 -23.03
N ASP A 348 14.64 -8.78 -23.25
CA ASP A 348 13.83 -9.42 -24.28
C ASP A 348 12.60 -10.15 -23.71
N ARG A 349 12.44 -10.22 -22.37
CA ARG A 349 11.40 -11.02 -21.69
C ARG A 349 10.01 -10.81 -22.29
N TYR A 350 9.61 -9.54 -22.49
CA TYR A 350 8.28 -9.19 -22.97
C TYR A 350 8.20 -8.82 -24.46
N LYS A 351 9.30 -8.96 -25.21
CA LYS A 351 9.27 -8.75 -26.68
C LYS A 351 8.28 -9.68 -27.39
N PRO A 352 8.19 -10.98 -27.07
CA PRO A 352 7.19 -11.87 -27.68
C PRO A 352 5.74 -11.42 -27.41
N LEU A 353 5.45 -10.97 -26.19
CA LEU A 353 4.13 -10.45 -25.81
C LEU A 353 3.78 -9.18 -26.62
N GLY A 354 4.72 -8.26 -26.75
CA GLY A 354 4.56 -7.08 -27.60
C GLY A 354 4.40 -7.43 -29.09
N ALA A 355 5.14 -8.43 -29.58
CA ALA A 355 5.02 -8.91 -30.96
C ALA A 355 3.66 -9.59 -31.26
N ALA A 356 3.04 -10.19 -30.24
CA ALA A 356 1.66 -10.68 -30.31
C ALA A 356 0.60 -9.56 -30.27
N GLY A 357 1.02 -8.30 -30.18
CA GLY A 357 0.16 -7.11 -30.26
C GLY A 357 -0.30 -6.55 -28.92
N PHE A 358 0.11 -7.14 -27.79
CA PHE A 358 -0.25 -6.66 -26.46
C PHE A 358 0.56 -5.40 -26.08
N PRO A 359 -0.08 -4.32 -25.59
CA PRO A 359 0.59 -3.06 -25.23
C PRO A 359 1.27 -3.18 -23.85
N VAL A 360 2.42 -3.85 -23.81
CA VAL A 360 3.20 -4.09 -22.59
C VAL A 360 4.16 -2.93 -22.30
N LEU A 361 4.18 -2.49 -21.04
CA LEU A 361 5.29 -1.76 -20.44
C LEU A 361 5.98 -2.68 -19.43
N ASP A 362 7.30 -2.65 -19.38
CA ASP A 362 8.07 -3.40 -18.38
C ASP A 362 8.83 -2.47 -17.43
N SER A 363 9.65 -3.06 -16.56
CA SER A 363 10.36 -2.29 -15.52
C SER A 363 11.55 -1.48 -16.04
N THR A 364 11.88 -1.55 -17.34
CA THR A 364 12.85 -0.66 -17.98
C THR A 364 12.27 0.72 -18.27
N ASP A 365 10.93 0.84 -18.33
CA ASP A 365 10.26 2.12 -18.50
C ASP A 365 10.40 3.00 -17.25
N LYS A 366 10.97 4.19 -17.43
CA LYS A 366 11.26 5.15 -16.34
C LYS A 366 10.01 5.63 -15.59
N ASP A 367 8.85 5.58 -16.24
CA ASP A 367 7.56 6.05 -15.73
C ASP A 367 6.78 4.92 -15.04
N CYS A 368 7.30 3.68 -15.07
CA CYS A 368 6.76 2.52 -14.36
C CYS A 368 7.35 2.38 -12.95
N THR A 369 6.47 2.17 -11.97
CA THR A 369 6.83 1.78 -10.60
C THR A 369 5.66 1.06 -9.98
N LEU A 370 5.88 -0.15 -9.44
CA LEU A 370 4.81 -0.97 -8.88
C LEU A 370 4.06 -0.23 -7.75
N MET A 371 4.77 0.57 -6.95
CA MET A 371 4.16 1.35 -5.86
C MET A 371 3.13 2.37 -6.34
N HIS A 372 3.32 2.98 -7.52
CA HIS A 372 2.32 3.88 -8.11
C HIS A 372 1.04 3.11 -8.47
N ASN A 373 1.21 1.91 -9.04
CA ASN A 373 0.08 1.05 -9.39
C ASN A 373 -0.67 0.55 -8.15
N LEU A 374 0.03 0.21 -7.07
CA LEU A 374 -0.56 -0.28 -5.83
C LEU A 374 -1.26 0.83 -5.04
N VAL A 375 -0.60 1.98 -4.87
CA VAL A 375 -1.07 3.03 -3.94
C VAL A 375 -2.05 4.00 -4.60
N GLU A 376 -1.83 4.41 -5.85
CA GLU A 376 -2.63 5.46 -6.49
C GLU A 376 -3.68 4.91 -7.45
N ARG A 377 -3.31 3.85 -8.20
CA ARG A 377 -4.21 3.29 -9.21
C ARG A 377 -5.09 2.16 -8.67
N ALA A 378 -4.58 1.37 -7.72
CA ALA A 378 -5.14 0.08 -7.31
C ALA A 378 -5.43 -0.83 -8.51
N GLY A 379 -4.52 -0.85 -9.50
CA GLY A 379 -4.71 -1.56 -10.77
C GLY A 379 -3.77 -1.11 -11.88
N GLY A 380 -4.06 -1.53 -13.12
CA GLY A 380 -3.26 -1.20 -14.31
C GLY A 380 -1.86 -1.82 -14.31
N HIS A 381 -1.69 -2.92 -13.58
CA HIS A 381 -0.50 -3.75 -13.60
C HIS A 381 -0.87 -5.23 -13.54
N ASP A 382 0.04 -6.07 -13.99
CA ASP A 382 0.02 -7.52 -13.81
C ASP A 382 1.31 -7.97 -13.11
N VAL A 383 1.17 -8.82 -12.09
CA VAL A 383 2.28 -9.58 -11.54
C VAL A 383 2.31 -10.90 -12.30
N ASP A 384 3.20 -10.95 -13.28
CA ASP A 384 3.27 -12.07 -14.22
C ASP A 384 3.75 -13.34 -13.52
N THR A 385 2.83 -14.28 -13.42
CA THR A 385 3.05 -15.65 -12.93
C THR A 385 3.13 -16.67 -14.07
N GLY A 386 3.12 -16.21 -15.33
CA GLY A 386 3.27 -17.03 -16.53
C GLY A 386 2.06 -17.01 -17.47
N ALA A 387 0.96 -16.32 -17.13
CA ALA A 387 -0.24 -16.23 -17.97
C ALA A 387 -0.01 -15.43 -19.27
N THR A 388 0.96 -14.51 -19.26
CA THR A 388 1.32 -13.67 -20.42
C THR A 388 1.71 -14.50 -21.65
N ARG A 389 2.31 -15.69 -21.44
CA ARG A 389 2.71 -16.59 -22.53
C ARG A 389 1.54 -17.06 -23.39
N LEU A 390 0.33 -17.14 -22.82
CA LEU A 390 -0.85 -17.58 -23.57
C LEU A 390 -1.15 -16.65 -24.74
N ILE A 391 -0.93 -15.34 -24.57
CA ILE A 391 -1.06 -14.36 -25.64
C ILE A 391 0.19 -14.42 -26.54
N ALA A 392 1.39 -14.44 -25.95
CA ALA A 392 2.64 -14.42 -26.70
C ALA A 392 2.79 -15.63 -27.67
N GLU A 393 2.26 -16.80 -27.27
CA GLU A 393 2.30 -18.04 -28.05
C GLU A 393 1.04 -18.25 -28.91
N GLY A 394 0.09 -17.30 -28.90
CA GLY A 394 -1.13 -17.35 -29.70
C GLY A 394 -2.18 -18.36 -29.22
N MET A 395 -2.08 -18.83 -27.97
CA MET A 395 -3.05 -19.74 -27.34
C MET A 395 -4.33 -19.01 -26.88
N ALA A 396 -4.24 -17.71 -26.61
CA ALA A 396 -5.37 -16.85 -26.30
C ALA A 396 -5.37 -15.61 -27.21
N GLY A 397 -6.56 -15.11 -27.54
CA GLY A 397 -6.72 -13.94 -28.38
C GLY A 397 -6.41 -12.64 -27.62
N VAL A 398 -6.01 -11.60 -28.35
CA VAL A 398 -5.91 -10.25 -27.82
C VAL A 398 -6.45 -9.23 -28.83
N LYS A 399 -7.26 -8.28 -28.35
CA LYS A 399 -7.71 -7.10 -29.11
C LYS A 399 -7.29 -5.85 -28.35
N THR A 400 -6.53 -4.97 -28.99
CA THR A 400 -5.81 -3.91 -28.28
C THR A 400 -6.17 -2.52 -28.79
N ASN A 401 -5.89 -1.50 -27.96
CA ASN A 401 -6.11 -0.08 -28.25
C ASN A 401 -7.57 0.25 -28.61
N VAL A 402 -8.51 -0.46 -27.99
CA VAL A 402 -9.94 -0.27 -28.23
C VAL A 402 -10.73 -0.20 -26.92
N GLU A 403 -11.85 0.51 -26.97
CA GLU A 403 -12.85 0.53 -25.91
C GLU A 403 -14.15 -0.12 -26.40
N PRO A 404 -14.82 -0.94 -25.59
CA PRO A 404 -16.15 -1.43 -25.91
C PRO A 404 -17.17 -0.29 -25.79
N LEU A 405 -17.97 -0.09 -26.85
CA LEU A 405 -18.91 1.04 -26.96
C LEU A 405 -20.39 0.62 -26.85
N ALA A 406 -20.74 -0.54 -27.38
CA ALA A 406 -22.11 -1.06 -27.37
C ALA A 406 -22.10 -2.58 -27.45
N PHE A 407 -23.15 -3.21 -26.91
CA PHE A 407 -23.43 -4.61 -27.16
C PHE A 407 -23.95 -4.82 -28.59
N THR A 408 -23.64 -5.97 -29.17
CA THR A 408 -24.32 -6.53 -30.34
C THR A 408 -25.15 -7.74 -29.89
N GLU A 409 -25.94 -8.34 -30.79
CA GLU A 409 -26.70 -9.54 -30.41
C GLU A 409 -25.81 -10.70 -29.92
N SER A 410 -24.56 -10.74 -30.40
CA SER A 410 -23.61 -11.84 -30.23
C SER A 410 -22.30 -11.44 -29.55
N GLY A 411 -22.11 -10.17 -29.17
CA GLY A 411 -20.87 -9.71 -28.54
C GLY A 411 -20.79 -8.21 -28.34
N LEU A 412 -19.68 -7.59 -28.75
CA LEU A 412 -19.40 -6.17 -28.55
C LEU A 412 -18.98 -5.46 -29.84
N ARG A 413 -19.36 -4.18 -29.96
CA ARG A 413 -18.79 -3.21 -30.90
C ARG A 413 -17.80 -2.30 -30.18
N PHE A 414 -16.69 -2.01 -30.84
CA PHE A 414 -15.58 -1.27 -30.26
C PHE A 414 -15.41 0.14 -30.87
N SER A 415 -14.48 0.91 -30.30
CA SER A 415 -14.16 2.28 -30.70
C SER A 415 -13.54 2.43 -32.09
N ASP A 416 -13.06 1.33 -32.67
CA ASP A 416 -12.56 1.25 -34.06
C ASP A 416 -13.66 0.78 -35.04
N ASP A 417 -14.93 0.79 -34.60
CA ASP A 417 -16.12 0.28 -35.28
C ASP A 417 -16.12 -1.23 -35.60
N SER A 418 -15.07 -1.96 -35.21
CA SER A 418 -15.07 -3.42 -35.32
C SER A 418 -16.01 -4.07 -34.32
N THR A 419 -16.37 -5.33 -34.59
CA THR A 419 -17.18 -6.16 -33.70
C THR A 419 -16.46 -7.46 -33.38
N LEU A 420 -16.73 -8.03 -32.20
CA LEU A 420 -16.27 -9.35 -31.82
C LEU A 420 -17.39 -10.10 -31.09
N ASP A 421 -17.67 -11.31 -31.57
CA ASP A 421 -18.68 -12.19 -30.99
C ASP A 421 -18.08 -13.04 -29.86
N ALA A 422 -18.86 -13.30 -28.83
CA ALA A 422 -18.54 -14.26 -27.78
C ALA A 422 -19.79 -14.70 -27.00
N ASP A 423 -19.75 -15.92 -26.48
CA ASP A 423 -20.82 -16.49 -25.65
C ASP A 423 -20.88 -15.86 -24.26
N ALA A 424 -19.74 -15.35 -23.77
CA ALA A 424 -19.66 -14.61 -22.51
C ALA A 424 -18.72 -13.41 -22.56
N ILE A 425 -19.00 -12.43 -21.70
CA ILE A 425 -18.20 -11.22 -21.47
C ILE A 425 -17.96 -11.08 -19.98
N VAL A 426 -16.69 -11.02 -19.57
CA VAL A 426 -16.27 -10.79 -18.19
C VAL A 426 -15.61 -9.42 -18.07
N TRP A 427 -16.24 -8.54 -17.29
CA TRP A 427 -15.75 -7.18 -17.02
C TRP A 427 -14.72 -7.20 -15.89
N CYS A 428 -13.44 -7.07 -16.25
CA CYS A 428 -12.33 -6.88 -15.31
C CYS A 428 -12.01 -5.38 -15.17
N THR A 429 -13.05 -4.57 -14.92
CA THR A 429 -13.00 -3.10 -14.96
C THR A 429 -12.62 -2.44 -13.64
N GLY A 430 -12.29 -3.23 -12.62
CA GLY A 430 -11.88 -2.77 -11.30
C GLY A 430 -13.06 -2.51 -10.35
N PHE A 431 -12.79 -1.86 -9.22
CA PHE A 431 -13.73 -1.75 -8.11
C PHE A 431 -14.00 -0.29 -7.71
N ARG A 432 -15.25 0.01 -7.31
CA ARG A 432 -15.69 1.38 -6.96
C ARG A 432 -15.19 1.84 -5.59
N ASP A 433 -14.84 0.89 -4.73
CA ASP A 433 -14.38 1.10 -3.35
C ASP A 433 -12.91 1.52 -3.23
N ARG A 434 -12.21 1.78 -4.34
CA ARG A 434 -10.92 2.51 -4.33
C ARG A 434 -11.03 3.84 -3.59
N ASP A 435 -12.21 4.46 -3.64
CA ASP A 435 -12.56 5.54 -2.75
C ASP A 435 -13.83 5.16 -2.01
N VAL A 436 -13.67 4.77 -0.74
CA VAL A 436 -14.77 4.23 0.07
C VAL A 436 -15.95 5.21 0.17
N ARG A 437 -15.72 6.52 0.00
CA ARG A 437 -16.78 7.54 0.03
C ARG A 437 -17.87 7.28 -1.00
N GLN A 438 -17.52 6.63 -2.12
CA GLN A 438 -18.47 6.26 -3.18
C GLN A 438 -19.43 5.14 -2.78
N VAL A 439 -19.09 4.37 -1.74
CA VAL A 439 -19.86 3.21 -1.27
C VAL A 439 -20.30 3.32 0.19
N ALA A 440 -19.72 4.23 0.96
CA ALA A 440 -19.88 4.35 2.41
C ALA A 440 -21.33 4.56 2.83
N ALA A 441 -22.06 5.49 2.21
CA ALA A 441 -23.46 5.75 2.55
C ALA A 441 -24.31 4.48 2.42
N ARG A 442 -24.13 3.71 1.34
CA ARG A 442 -24.84 2.44 1.14
C ARG A 442 -24.42 1.37 2.14
N ILE A 443 -23.13 1.27 2.46
CA ILE A 443 -22.61 0.35 3.49
C ILE A 443 -23.25 0.66 4.85
N LEU A 444 -23.38 1.95 5.17
CA LEU A 444 -24.02 2.47 6.38
C LEU A 444 -25.56 2.44 6.32
N GLY A 445 -26.17 1.86 5.27
CA GLY A 445 -27.61 1.63 5.20
C GLY A 445 -28.44 2.76 4.59
N ALA A 446 -27.84 3.67 3.82
CA ALA A 446 -28.57 4.70 3.06
C ALA A 446 -29.75 4.11 2.30
N GLY A 447 -30.93 4.72 2.48
CA GLY A 447 -32.18 4.32 1.82
C GLY A 447 -32.93 3.12 2.43
N GLN A 448 -32.51 2.61 3.60
CA GLN A 448 -33.11 1.40 4.20
C GLN A 448 -33.89 1.61 5.50
N SER A 449 -33.94 2.83 6.03
CA SER A 449 -34.75 3.17 7.19
C SER A 449 -35.44 4.51 6.97
N SER A 450 -36.73 4.58 7.30
CA SER A 450 -37.47 5.85 7.50
C SER A 450 -37.30 6.41 8.91
N ASP A 451 -36.75 5.60 9.83
CA ASP A 451 -36.53 5.96 11.22
C ASP A 451 -35.11 6.53 11.37
N ARG A 452 -35.04 7.85 11.48
CA ARG A 452 -33.80 8.56 11.81
C ARG A 452 -33.67 8.52 13.34
N GLY A 453 -32.97 7.51 13.85
CA GLY A 453 -32.49 7.56 15.23
C GLY A 453 -31.61 8.80 15.48
N GLU A 454 -31.11 8.95 16.70
CA GLU A 454 -30.17 10.02 17.03
C GLU A 454 -28.82 9.78 16.33
N GLY A 455 -28.33 10.75 15.54
CA GLY A 455 -27.03 10.66 14.87
C GLY A 455 -26.98 11.31 13.48
N MET A 456 -25.80 11.23 12.85
CA MET A 456 -25.61 11.67 11.46
C MET A 456 -26.21 10.65 10.49
N ALA A 457 -26.85 11.11 9.43
CA ALA A 457 -27.28 10.24 8.35
C ALA A 457 -26.07 9.59 7.63
N PRO A 458 -26.22 8.40 7.05
CA PRO A 458 -25.17 7.74 6.25
C PRO A 458 -24.49 8.64 5.21
N GLU A 459 -25.26 9.49 4.54
CA GLU A 459 -24.78 10.45 3.54
C GLU A 459 -23.96 11.58 4.18
N GLU A 460 -24.32 12.02 5.39
CA GLU A 460 -23.56 13.03 6.14
C GLU A 460 -22.22 12.47 6.62
N ILE A 461 -22.20 11.21 7.06
CA ILE A 461 -20.95 10.53 7.41
C ILE A 461 -20.07 10.42 6.16
N ALA A 462 -20.60 9.90 5.06
CA ALA A 462 -19.86 9.75 3.80
C ALA A 462 -19.30 11.09 3.26
N ALA A 463 -20.03 12.19 3.44
CA ALA A 463 -19.58 13.52 3.02
C ALA A 463 -18.45 14.11 3.89
N ARG A 464 -18.27 13.61 5.12
CA ARG A 464 -17.20 14.02 6.06
C ARG A 464 -15.98 13.11 6.05
N MET A 465 -16.06 12.00 5.34
CA MET A 465 -14.93 11.08 5.22
C MET A 465 -13.81 11.69 4.38
N ASP A 466 -12.60 11.62 4.92
CA ASP A 466 -11.37 11.76 4.15
C ASP A 466 -11.33 10.78 2.97
N ALA A 467 -10.71 11.20 1.87
CA ALA A 467 -10.38 10.37 0.74
C ALA A 467 -9.43 9.24 1.17
N THR A 468 -9.67 8.05 0.62
CA THR A 468 -8.81 6.88 0.83
C THR A 468 -7.95 6.60 -0.37
N TRP A 469 -6.80 5.94 -0.15
CA TRP A 469 -5.83 5.58 -1.19
C TRP A 469 -5.28 6.80 -1.95
N GLY A 470 -4.25 6.58 -2.75
CA GLY A 470 -3.38 7.66 -3.22
C GLY A 470 -2.59 8.29 -2.08
N LEU A 471 -1.77 9.28 -2.42
CA LEU A 471 -0.91 9.98 -1.47
C LEU A 471 -1.43 11.37 -1.14
N ASP A 472 -1.23 11.81 0.09
CA ASP A 472 -1.31 13.22 0.47
C ASP A 472 0.00 13.96 0.16
N ALA A 473 0.04 15.26 0.46
CA ALA A 473 1.22 16.10 0.23
C ALA A 473 2.45 15.70 1.06
N GLU A 474 2.29 14.89 2.11
CA GLU A 474 3.40 14.34 2.89
C GLU A 474 3.98 13.05 2.26
N GLY A 475 3.29 12.50 1.26
CA GLY A 475 3.62 11.20 0.69
C GLY A 475 3.10 10.04 1.53
N GLU A 476 2.14 10.28 2.42
CA GLU A 476 1.45 9.23 3.18
C GLU A 476 0.16 8.82 2.49
N ILE A 477 -0.25 7.55 2.67
CA ILE A 477 -1.52 7.07 2.12
C ILE A 477 -2.67 7.86 2.75
N ARG A 478 -3.59 8.36 1.92
CA ARG A 478 -4.75 9.14 2.39
C ARG A 478 -5.77 8.25 3.08
N GLY A 479 -6.37 8.71 4.17
CA GLY A 479 -7.53 8.11 4.88
C GLY A 479 -7.37 6.69 5.44
N MET A 480 -6.51 5.86 4.86
CA MET A 480 -6.26 4.48 5.26
C MET A 480 -5.52 4.48 6.60
N TRP A 481 -6.09 3.75 7.56
CA TRP A 481 -5.57 3.55 8.90
C TRP A 481 -5.31 4.85 9.71
N LYS A 482 -5.92 5.95 9.29
CA LYS A 482 -5.88 7.26 9.94
C LYS A 482 -7.25 7.57 10.52
N ARG A 483 -7.28 8.32 11.62
CA ARG A 483 -8.54 8.90 12.10
C ARG A 483 -9.00 9.94 11.07
N HIS A 484 -10.21 9.81 10.57
CA HIS A 484 -10.73 10.78 9.60
C HIS A 484 -10.90 12.15 10.29
N LEU A 485 -10.42 13.23 9.66
CA LEU A 485 -10.31 14.53 10.32
C LEU A 485 -11.66 15.06 10.85
N HIS A 486 -12.72 14.88 10.06
CA HIS A 486 -14.05 15.44 10.32
C HIS A 486 -15.05 14.43 10.92
N LEU A 487 -14.56 13.27 11.35
CA LEU A 487 -15.35 12.24 12.01
C LEU A 487 -14.66 11.82 13.31
N ASP A 488 -15.42 11.75 14.39
CA ASP A 488 -14.93 11.20 15.63
C ASP A 488 -15.03 9.68 15.61
N ASN A 489 -13.98 9.03 16.09
CA ASN A 489 -13.89 7.58 16.24
C ASN A 489 -14.16 6.78 14.95
N PHE A 490 -13.72 7.30 13.80
CA PHE A 490 -13.92 6.65 12.51
C PHE A 490 -12.60 6.41 11.77
N TRP A 491 -12.41 5.17 11.32
CA TRP A 491 -11.23 4.71 10.58
C TRP A 491 -11.63 3.83 9.42
N ILE A 492 -10.82 3.86 8.36
CA ILE A 492 -10.89 2.88 7.29
C ILE A 492 -9.68 1.96 7.36
N MET A 493 -9.96 0.67 7.53
CA MET A 493 -8.96 -0.38 7.61
C MET A 493 -9.06 -1.25 6.36
N GLY A 494 -7.92 -1.49 5.71
CA GLY A 494 -7.87 -2.35 4.53
C GLY A 494 -6.45 -2.77 4.22
N GLY A 495 -6.33 -3.57 3.16
CA GLY A 495 -5.06 -4.15 2.75
C GLY A 495 -4.88 -5.60 3.21
N TYR A 496 -3.63 -6.06 3.24
CA TYR A 496 -3.29 -7.44 3.60
C TYR A 496 -2.73 -7.52 5.03
N THR A 497 -2.53 -8.74 5.53
CA THR A 497 -2.21 -9.05 6.95
C THR A 497 -1.12 -8.16 7.54
N GLN A 498 -0.10 -7.82 6.75
CA GLN A 498 1.01 -6.99 7.17
C GLN A 498 0.58 -5.59 7.63
N GLN A 499 -0.31 -4.94 6.87
CA GLN A 499 -0.81 -3.60 7.17
C GLN A 499 -1.69 -3.63 8.43
N HIS A 500 -2.46 -4.70 8.63
CA HIS A 500 -3.24 -4.88 9.86
C HIS A 500 -2.34 -5.05 11.09
N ARG A 501 -1.24 -5.81 11.00
CA ARG A 501 -0.24 -5.87 12.09
C ARG A 501 0.39 -4.52 12.37
N TRP A 502 0.69 -3.75 11.32
CA TRP A 502 1.38 -2.47 11.48
C TRP A 502 0.48 -1.36 12.05
N HIS A 503 -0.76 -1.27 11.57
CA HIS A 503 -1.61 -0.10 11.81
C HIS A 503 -2.78 -0.33 12.80
N SER A 504 -3.08 -1.57 13.19
CA SER A 504 -4.20 -1.86 14.12
C SER A 504 -4.09 -1.17 15.47
N SER A 505 -2.88 -0.88 15.94
CA SER A 505 -2.67 -0.17 17.20
C SER A 505 -3.40 1.17 17.26
N THR A 506 -3.74 1.81 16.14
CA THR A 506 -4.49 3.08 16.15
C THR A 506 -5.89 2.97 16.75
N LEU A 507 -6.47 1.77 16.77
CA LEU A 507 -7.82 1.51 17.28
C LEU A 507 -7.84 1.07 18.75
N ALA A 508 -6.68 0.76 19.31
CA ALA A 508 -6.52 0.48 20.74
C ALA A 508 -6.15 1.75 21.54
N LEU A 509 -6.24 2.93 20.92
CA LEU A 509 -5.83 4.23 21.48
C LEU A 509 -7.00 5.06 21.98
#